data_AF-A0A0S8A0K1-F1
#
_entry.id   AF-A0A0S8A0K1-F1
#
_cell.length_a   1.000
_cell.length_b   1.000
_cell.length_c   1.000
_cell.angle_alpha   90.00
_cell.angle_beta   90.00
_cell.angle_gamma   90.00
#
_symmetry.space_group_name_H-M   'P 1'
#
loop_
_entity.id
_entity.type
_entity.pdbx_description
1 polymer ?
#
loop_
_entity_poly.entity_id
_entity_poly.type
_entity_poly.pdbx_seq_one_letter_code
_entity_poly.pdbx_strand_id
1 'polypeptide(L)'
;MNTMATNVSRSESFRRYALGFGILAFFFANPAMPAWVTLVALYPLATAMVQWDPANALFEKLLNKGASQIGHAALGNAHKV
;
A
#
# COMPACT_ATOMS: atom_id res chain seq x y z
N MET A 1 18.22 -12.67 13.09
CA MET A 1 16.88 -12.64 12.48
C MET A 1 16.70 -11.21 11.95
N ASN A 2 16.89 -10.98 10.65
CA ASN A 2 16.78 -9.64 10.08
C ASN A 2 15.32 -9.21 10.17
N THR A 3 15.04 -8.20 11.01
CA THR A 3 13.75 -7.52 11.06
C THR A 3 13.52 -6.85 9.71
N MET A 4 12.84 -7.55 8.78
CA MET A 4 12.31 -6.92 7.59
C MET A 4 11.44 -5.76 8.07
N ALA A 5 11.84 -4.53 7.75
CA ALA A 5 11.18 -3.32 8.19
C ALA A 5 9.73 -3.36 7.70
N THR A 6 8.80 -3.62 8.61
CA THR A 6 7.36 -3.66 8.32
C THR A 6 6.91 -2.24 7.98
N ASN A 7 6.40 -2.03 6.76
CA ASN A 7 5.89 -0.73 6.31
C ASN A 7 4.35 -0.72 6.19
N VAL A 8 3.70 -1.71 6.78
CA VAL A 8 2.25 -1.87 6.82
C VAL A 8 1.83 -2.01 8.27
N SER A 9 0.92 -1.16 8.72
CA SER A 9 0.37 -1.23 10.08
C SER A 9 -0.59 -2.42 10.20
N ARG A 10 -0.86 -2.89 11.43
CA ARG A 10 -1.80 -4.00 11.67
C ARG A 10 -3.21 -3.73 11.14
N SER A 11 -3.68 -2.49 11.27
CA SER A 11 -5.00 -2.09 10.75
C SER A 11 -5.04 -2.10 9.22
N GLU A 12 -3.94 -1.71 8.58
CA GLU A 12 -3.80 -1.74 7.13
C GLU A 12 -3.70 -3.18 6.60
N SER A 13 -2.95 -4.06 7.28
CA SER A 13 -2.93 -5.49 6.97
C SER A 13 -4.32 -6.12 7.09
N PHE A 14 -5.12 -5.74 8.11
CA PHE A 14 -6.49 -6.24 8.25
C PHE A 14 -7.38 -5.80 7.08
N ARG A 15 -7.31 -4.54 6.65
CA ARG A 15 -8.06 -4.05 5.48
C ARG A 15 -7.70 -4.81 4.21
N ARG A 16 -6.42 -5.13 4.03
CA ARG A 16 -5.94 -5.90 2.88
C ARG A 16 -6.40 -7.34 2.91
N TYR A 17 -6.44 -7.98 4.07
CA TYR A 17 -7.10 -9.27 4.21
C TYR A 17 -8.58 -9.18 3.85
N ALA A 18 -9.31 -8.20 4.39
CA ALA A 18 -10.72 -7.99 4.08
C ALA A 18 -10.97 -7.78 2.58
N LEU A 19 -10.11 -6.99 1.91
CA LEU A 19 -10.20 -6.74 0.49
C LEU A 19 -9.87 -7.97 -0.35
N GLY A 20 -8.78 -8.69 -0.03
CA GLY A 20 -8.40 -9.92 -0.72
C GLY A 20 -9.44 -11.02 -0.58
N PHE A 21 -9.94 -11.27 0.63
CA PHE A 21 -11.01 -12.23 0.87
C PHE A 21 -12.33 -11.77 0.25
N GLY A 22 -12.63 -10.48 0.23
CA GLY A 22 -13.81 -9.93 -0.44
C GLY A 22 -13.81 -10.21 -1.94
N ILE A 23 -12.67 -10.02 -2.62
CA ILE A 23 -12.52 -10.35 -4.05
C ILE A 23 -12.71 -11.86 -4.28
N LEU A 24 -12.12 -12.71 -3.43
CA LEU A 24 -12.30 -14.16 -3.53
C LEU A 24 -13.76 -14.58 -3.29
N ALA A 25 -14.41 -14.02 -2.28
CA ALA A 25 -15.82 -14.30 -1.99
C ALA A 25 -16.71 -13.91 -3.17
N PHE A 26 -16.45 -12.75 -3.79
CA PHE A 26 -17.16 -12.31 -4.98
C PHE A 26 -16.92 -13.22 -6.19
N PHE A 27 -15.69 -13.68 -6.39
CA PHE A 27 -15.35 -14.65 -7.44
C PHE A 27 -16.13 -15.96 -7.25
N PHE A 28 -16.13 -16.53 -6.04
CA PHE A 28 -16.86 -17.77 -5.76
C PHE A 28 -18.39 -17.61 -5.83
N ALA A 29 -18.91 -16.42 -5.55
CA ALA A 29 -20.34 -16.13 -5.69
C ALA A 29 -20.80 -16.00 -7.14
N ASN A 30 -19.89 -15.81 -8.11
CA ASN A 30 -20.21 -15.53 -9.50
C ASN A 30 -19.57 -16.56 -10.46
N PRO A 31 -20.32 -17.59 -10.90
CA PRO A 31 -19.77 -18.66 -11.73
C PRO A 31 -19.33 -18.21 -13.14
N ALA A 32 -19.72 -17.01 -13.57
CA ALA A 32 -19.29 -16.42 -14.84
C ALA A 32 -17.97 -15.63 -14.74
N MET A 33 -17.36 -15.53 -13.56
CA MET A 33 -16.14 -14.74 -13.40
C MET A 33 -14.91 -15.42 -14.02
N PRO A 34 -14.08 -14.65 -14.73
CA PRO A 34 -12.81 -15.15 -15.22
C PRO A 34 -11.86 -15.57 -14.09
N ALA A 35 -11.18 -16.70 -14.26
CA ALA A 35 -10.25 -17.24 -13.26
C ALA A 35 -9.11 -16.25 -12.88
N TRP A 36 -8.71 -15.37 -13.80
CA TRP A 36 -7.64 -14.39 -13.56
C TRP A 36 -7.99 -13.38 -12.45
N VAL A 37 -9.27 -13.19 -12.11
CA VAL A 37 -9.70 -12.31 -11.01
C VAL A 37 -9.09 -12.74 -9.68
N THR A 38 -8.89 -14.04 -9.48
CA THR A 38 -8.22 -14.57 -8.28
C THR A 38 -6.77 -14.09 -8.16
N LEU A 39 -6.08 -13.82 -9.27
CA LEU A 39 -4.72 -13.28 -9.27
C LEU A 39 -4.69 -11.85 -8.70
N VAL A 40 -5.75 -11.08 -8.89
CA VAL A 40 -5.88 -9.73 -8.31
C VAL A 40 -6.02 -9.82 -6.79
N ALA A 41 -6.73 -10.83 -6.28
CA ALA A 41 -6.85 -11.05 -4.84
C ALA A 41 -5.54 -11.45 -4.17
N LEU A 42 -4.59 -12.05 -4.90
CA LEU A 42 -3.31 -12.47 -4.33
C LEU A 42 -2.47 -11.29 -3.85
N TYR A 43 -2.51 -10.15 -4.54
CA TYR A 43 -1.69 -8.99 -4.17
C TYR A 43 -1.98 -8.45 -2.75
N PRO A 44 -3.23 -8.09 -2.39
CA PRO A 44 -3.54 -7.63 -1.04
C PRO A 44 -3.34 -8.74 0.01
N LEU A 45 -3.57 -10.02 -0.33
CA LEU A 45 -3.32 -11.13 0.61
C LEU A 45 -1.83 -11.31 0.90
N ALA A 46 -0.98 -11.34 -0.14
CA ALA A 46 0.46 -11.51 0.01
C ALA A 46 1.09 -10.34 0.77
N THR A 47 0.71 -9.10 0.44
CA THR A 47 1.21 -7.90 1.14
C THR A 47 0.72 -7.83 2.59
N ALA A 48 -0.46 -8.36 2.91
CA ALA A 48 -0.93 -8.48 4.29
C ALA A 48 -0.17 -9.55 5.09
N MET A 49 0.15 -10.69 4.46
CA MET A 49 0.92 -11.79 5.07
C MET A 49 2.36 -11.38 5.36
N VAL A 50 3.03 -10.75 4.40
CA VAL A 50 4.43 -10.33 4.53
C VAL A 50 4.55 -9.04 5.37
N GLN A 51 3.43 -8.33 5.62
CA GLN A 51 3.40 -7.01 6.28
C GLN A 51 4.34 -6.00 5.60
N TRP A 52 4.53 -6.17 4.30
CA TRP A 52 5.39 -5.35 3.48
C TRP A 52 4.73 -5.09 2.12
N ASP A 53 4.76 -3.84 1.69
CA ASP A 53 4.16 -3.40 0.44
C ASP A 53 5.06 -2.43 -0.33
N PRO A 54 5.56 -2.83 -1.51
CA PRO A 54 6.44 -2.00 -2.32
C PRO A 54 5.73 -0.74 -2.84
N ALA A 55 4.43 -0.80 -3.11
CA ALA A 55 3.67 0.36 -3.57
C ALA A 55 3.60 1.40 -2.45
N ASN A 56 3.29 0.97 -1.22
CA ASN A 56 3.24 1.87 -0.07
C ASN A 56 4.61 2.53 0.20
N ALA A 57 5.70 1.75 0.13
CA ALA A 57 7.06 2.27 0.27
C ALA A 57 7.41 3.32 -0.82
N LEU A 58 6.95 3.10 -2.05
CA LEU A 58 7.14 4.05 -3.13
C LEU A 58 6.32 5.33 -2.91
N PHE A 59 5.05 5.20 -2.49
CA PHE A 59 4.20 6.35 -2.18
C PHE A 59 4.76 7.19 -1.03
N GLU A 60 5.21 6.56 0.06
CA GLU A 60 5.88 7.27 1.16
C GLU A 60 7.10 8.05 0.68
N LYS A 61 7.92 7.45 -0.20
CA LYS A 61 9.08 8.14 -0.79
C LYS A 61 8.67 9.34 -1.65
N LEU A 62 7.62 9.20 -2.46
CA LEU A 62 7.12 10.29 -3.31
C LEU A 62 6.52 11.43 -2.47
N LEU A 63 5.70 11.11 -1.47
CA LEU A 63 5.10 12.08 -0.56
C LEU A 63 6.16 12.84 0.24
N ASN A 64 7.14 12.13 0.80
CA ASN A 64 8.23 12.77 1.56
C ASN A 64 9.11 13.67 0.67
N LYS A 65 9.36 13.26 -0.58
CA LYS A 65 10.11 14.09 -1.54
C LYS A 65 9.35 15.36 -1.90
N GLY A 66 8.04 15.28 -2.11
CA GLY A 66 7.18 16.44 -2.36
C GLY A 66 7.13 17.40 -1.16
N ALA A 67 6.94 16.86 0.05
CA ALA A 67 6.92 17.65 1.28
C ALA A 67 8.23 18.40 1.55
N SER A 68 9.38 17.76 1.30
CA SER A 68 10.71 18.38 1.45
C SER A 68 10.92 19.57 0.51
N GLN A 69 10.45 19.47 -0.75
CA GLN A 69 10.57 20.55 -1.73
C GLN A 69 9.72 21.78 -1.34
N ILE A 70 8.52 21.57 -0.83
CA ILE A 70 7.66 22.67 -0.34
C ILE A 70 8.28 23.36 0.88
N GLY A 71 8.84 22.58 1.82
CA GLY A 71 9.53 23.13 2.99
C GLY A 71 10.75 23.99 2.62
N HIS A 72 11.56 23.55 1.66
CA HIS A 72 12.69 24.34 1.15
C HIS A 72 12.25 25.61 0.40
N ALA A 73 11.15 25.56 -0.35
CA ALA A 73 10.61 26.73 -1.04
C ALA A 73 10.05 27.77 -0.04
N ALA A 74 9.37 27.33 1.02
CA ALA A 74 8.85 28.20 2.07
C ALA A 74 9.97 28.86 2.90
N LEU A 75 10.99 28.10 3.29
CA LEU A 75 12.14 28.62 4.04
C LEU A 75 13.05 29.51 3.18
N GLY A 76 13.19 29.21 1.88
CA GLY A 76 13.94 30.03 0.94
C GLY A 76 13.35 31.42 0.69
N ASN A 77 12.02 31.56 0.81
CA ASN A 77 11.35 32.86 0.73
C ASN A 77 11.45 33.66 2.03
N ALA A 78 11.44 33.01 3.20
CA ALA A 78 11.57 33.69 4.49
C ALA A 78 12.93 34.38 4.70
N HIS A 79 13.98 33.92 4.02
CA HIS A 79 15.32 34.52 4.09
C HIS A 79 15.55 35.66 3.08
N LYS A 80 14.54 35.97 2.24
CA LYS A 80 14.59 37.05 1.23
C LYS A 80 13.69 38.25 1.58
N VAL A 81 13.10 38.28 2.78
CA VAL A 81 12.30 39.40 3.29
C VAL A 81 13.09 40.18 4.32
#